data_AF-A0A9D2AUV0-F1
#
_entry.id   AF-A0A9D2AUV0-F1
#
_cell.length_a   1.000
_cell.length_b   1.000
_cell.length_c   1.000
_cell.angle_alpha   90.00
_cell.angle_beta   90.00
_cell.angle_gamma   90.00
#
_symmetry.space_group_name_H-M   'P 1'
#
loop_
_entity.id
_entity.type
_entity.pdbx_description
1 polymer ?
#
loop_
_entity_poly.entity_id
_entity_poly.type
_entity_poly.pdbx_seq_one_letter_code
_entity_poly.pdbx_strand_id
1 'polypeptide(L)'
;MKIVFIGDSITECGRDKADPQSLGDGYVAILREKLKNLYEDVRFEFLNRGVSHDRVADVQARIQKDVADEHPDICVVLIGVNDVLRKYDAGAALDFDAVAASYEDALKQVKACGAKLIAVEPFLLDVPSKRRLRADFNTLVHIISGIAGQYADAYVPLDEMFNGVSQSVGVAAYSADGVHPTHRASRLIADNIIKKIKLFL
;
A
#
# COMPACT_ATOMS: atom_id res chain seq x y z
N MET A 1 15.03 7.86 11.93
CA MET A 1 14.05 6.82 11.57
C MET A 1 13.79 6.86 10.08
N LYS A 2 14.24 5.84 9.34
CA LYS A 2 14.02 5.69 7.89
C LYS A 2 12.79 4.82 7.63
N ILE A 3 11.89 5.33 6.79
CA ILE A 3 10.65 4.66 6.41
C ILE A 3 10.61 4.48 4.89
N VAL A 4 10.52 3.23 4.44
CA VAL A 4 10.36 2.88 3.02
C VAL A 4 8.90 2.53 2.75
N PHE A 5 8.36 3.07 1.67
CA PHE A 5 7.02 2.77 1.17
C PHE A 5 7.16 2.03 -0.15
N ILE A 6 6.63 0.81 -0.24
CA ILE A 6 6.66 0.01 -1.45
C ILE A 6 5.25 -0.40 -1.87
N GLY A 7 5.01 -0.40 -3.18
CA GLY A 7 3.69 -0.67 -3.73
C GLY A 7 3.55 -0.24 -5.17
N ASP A 8 2.30 0.00 -5.57
CA ASP A 8 1.91 0.31 -6.94
C ASP A 8 1.74 1.82 -7.22
N SER A 9 0.82 2.19 -8.13
CA SER A 9 0.48 3.57 -8.49
C SER A 9 -0.08 4.37 -7.33
N ILE A 10 -0.76 3.74 -6.37
CA ILE A 10 -1.30 4.41 -5.18
C ILE A 10 -0.15 4.91 -4.30
N THR A 11 0.92 4.13 -4.21
CA THR A 11 2.15 4.51 -3.52
C THR A 11 3.00 5.45 -4.36
N GLU A 12 3.19 5.18 -5.66
CA GLU A 12 4.00 6.01 -6.56
C GLU A 12 3.50 7.46 -6.64
N CYS A 13 2.20 7.62 -6.89
CA CYS A 13 1.48 8.89 -6.99
C CYS A 13 2.26 10.02 -7.70
N GLY A 14 2.85 9.70 -8.86
CA GLY A 14 3.54 10.69 -9.70
C GLY A 14 4.91 11.13 -9.20
N ARG A 15 5.54 10.41 -8.26
CA ARG A 15 6.92 10.69 -7.85
C ARG A 15 7.86 10.70 -9.07
N ASP A 16 8.84 11.60 -9.05
CA ASP A 16 9.94 11.56 -10.00
C ASP A 16 10.87 10.39 -9.63
N LYS A 17 11.03 9.43 -10.55
CA LYS A 17 11.89 8.26 -10.32
C LYS A 17 13.38 8.59 -10.46
N ALA A 18 13.72 9.71 -11.10
CA ALA A 18 15.09 10.21 -11.22
C ALA A 18 15.56 10.93 -9.94
N ASP A 19 14.63 11.43 -9.12
CA ASP A 19 14.92 12.01 -7.80
C ASP A 19 14.58 11.01 -6.67
N PRO A 20 15.59 10.43 -5.98
CA PRO A 20 15.37 9.49 -4.89
C PRO A 20 14.56 10.05 -3.72
N GLN A 21 14.48 11.37 -3.56
CA GLN A 21 13.75 12.06 -2.50
C GLN A 21 12.32 12.44 -2.90
N SER A 22 11.94 12.25 -4.16
CA SER A 22 10.59 12.52 -4.63
C SER A 22 9.58 11.54 -4.02
N LEU A 23 8.53 12.07 -3.42
CA LEU A 23 7.47 11.29 -2.76
C LEU A 23 6.15 11.27 -3.53
N GLY A 24 6.05 12.01 -4.64
CA GLY A 24 4.80 12.23 -5.36
C GLY A 24 3.79 13.06 -4.55
N ASP A 25 2.55 13.07 -5.01
CA ASP A 25 1.48 13.91 -4.45
C ASP A 25 0.43 13.11 -3.66
N GLY A 26 0.82 11.89 -3.25
CA GLY A 26 -0.06 10.91 -2.62
C GLY A 26 -0.01 10.87 -1.10
N TYR A 27 -0.45 9.74 -0.55
CA TYR A 27 -0.50 9.54 0.90
C TYR A 27 0.89 9.59 1.54
N VAL A 28 1.96 9.21 0.82
CA VAL A 28 3.33 9.22 1.33
C VAL A 28 3.80 10.64 1.65
N ALA A 29 3.56 11.60 0.74
CA ALA A 29 3.90 13.01 0.97
C ALA A 29 3.06 13.63 2.10
N ILE A 30 1.75 13.37 2.12
CA ILE A 30 0.86 13.85 3.19
C ILE A 30 1.30 13.30 4.55
N LEU A 31 1.67 12.01 4.60
CA LEU A 31 2.14 11.34 5.80
C LEU A 31 3.45 11.95 6.31
N ARG A 32 4.42 12.24 5.42
CA ARG A 32 5.68 12.92 5.78
C ARG A 32 5.41 14.23 6.50
N GLU A 33 4.58 15.10 5.92
CA GLU A 33 4.29 16.41 6.51
C GLU A 33 3.64 16.28 7.89
N LYS A 34 2.68 15.36 8.02
CA LYS A 34 2.00 15.12 9.30
C LYS A 34 2.94 14.55 10.37
N LEU A 35 3.79 13.58 10.05
CA LEU A 35 4.68 12.98 11.04
C LEU A 35 5.72 13.98 11.55
N LYS A 36 6.31 14.79 10.66
CA LYS A 36 7.27 15.82 11.06
C LYS A 36 6.66 16.81 12.05
N ASN A 37 5.41 17.23 11.83
CA ASN A 37 4.70 18.15 12.72
C ASN A 37 4.25 17.50 14.04
N LEU A 38 4.03 16.18 14.06
CA LEU A 38 3.60 15.47 15.26
C LEU A 38 4.78 15.06 16.18
N TYR A 39 5.98 14.93 15.63
CA TYR A 39 7.15 14.38 16.30
C TYR A 39 8.40 15.19 15.91
N GLU A 40 8.45 16.44 16.34
CA GLU A 40 9.51 17.40 15.96
C GLU A 40 10.92 16.95 16.38
N ASP A 41 11.04 16.21 17.48
CA ASP A 41 12.31 15.69 17.99
C ASP A 41 12.83 14.45 17.24
N VAL A 42 12.02 13.86 16.34
CA VAL A 42 12.39 12.66 15.60
C VAL A 42 12.79 13.02 14.18
N ARG A 43 14.05 12.73 13.83
CA ARG A 43 14.51 12.87 12.45
C ARG A 43 14.01 11.72 11.60
N PHE A 44 13.07 12.02 10.71
CA PHE A 44 12.55 11.06 9.73
C PHE A 44 13.22 11.19 8.36
N GLU A 45 13.43 10.04 7.71
CA GLU A 45 13.78 9.92 6.29
C GLU A 45 12.70 9.07 5.60
N PHE A 46 12.25 9.50 4.43
CA PHE A 46 11.17 8.88 3.69
C PHE A 46 11.65 8.49 2.31
N LEU A 47 11.42 7.23 1.93
CA LEU A 47 11.69 6.75 0.59
C LEU A 47 10.40 6.19 -0.02
N ASN A 48 9.98 6.78 -1.14
CA ASN A 48 8.89 6.26 -1.94
C ASN A 48 9.45 5.36 -3.04
N ARG A 49 9.10 4.07 -2.97
CA ARG A 49 9.46 3.02 -3.92
C ARG A 49 8.21 2.43 -4.58
N GLY A 50 7.14 3.21 -4.69
CA GLY A 50 5.99 2.86 -5.51
C GLY A 50 6.35 2.81 -7.00
N VAL A 51 5.76 1.85 -7.72
CA VAL A 51 5.87 1.73 -9.18
C VAL A 51 4.50 1.40 -9.77
N SER A 52 3.99 2.28 -10.62
CA SER A 52 2.69 2.15 -11.28
C SER A 52 2.58 0.83 -12.03
N HIS A 53 1.41 0.19 -11.90
CA HIS A 53 1.06 -1.13 -12.48
C HIS A 53 1.71 -2.35 -11.83
N ASP A 54 2.60 -2.18 -10.85
CA ASP A 54 3.15 -3.32 -10.12
C ASP A 54 2.05 -4.19 -9.52
N ARG A 55 2.25 -5.50 -9.64
CA ARG A 55 1.54 -6.55 -8.91
C ARG A 55 2.40 -7.03 -7.75
N VAL A 56 1.84 -7.94 -6.95
CA VAL A 56 2.56 -8.55 -5.82
C VAL A 56 3.90 -9.16 -6.26
N ALA A 57 3.92 -9.91 -7.37
CA ALA A 57 5.15 -10.54 -7.88
C ALA A 57 6.22 -9.52 -8.31
N ASP A 58 5.80 -8.37 -8.85
CA ASP A 58 6.71 -7.30 -9.27
C ASP A 58 7.37 -6.64 -8.05
N VAL A 59 6.58 -6.40 -6.99
CA VAL A 59 7.09 -5.91 -5.69
C VAL A 59 8.04 -6.94 -5.06
N GLN A 60 7.65 -8.21 -5.02
CA GLN A 60 8.47 -9.30 -4.46
C GLN A 60 9.86 -9.35 -5.11
N ALA A 61 9.93 -9.22 -6.44
CA ALA A 61 11.19 -9.27 -7.19
C ALA A 61 12.18 -8.14 -6.87
N ARG A 62 11.72 -7.05 -6.24
CA ARG A 62 12.53 -5.86 -5.96
C ARG A 62 12.65 -5.51 -4.48
N ILE A 63 12.16 -6.34 -3.56
CA ILE A 63 12.29 -6.08 -2.10
C ILE A 63 13.75 -5.91 -1.71
N GLN A 64 14.67 -6.74 -2.23
CA GLN A 64 16.08 -6.61 -1.90
C GLN A 64 16.62 -5.21 -2.23
N LYS A 65 16.47 -4.79 -3.49
CA LYS A 65 16.99 -3.52 -3.99
C LYS A 65 16.28 -2.31 -3.39
N ASP A 66 14.96 -2.33 -3.36
CA ASP A 66 14.16 -1.13 -3.04
C ASP A 66 13.86 -1.02 -1.54
N VAL A 67 14.06 -2.08 -0.75
CA VAL A 67 13.79 -2.09 0.70
C VAL A 67 15.01 -2.54 1.49
N ALA A 68 15.53 -3.75 1.27
CA ALA A 68 16.55 -4.31 2.16
C ALA A 68 17.87 -3.52 2.10
N ASP A 69 18.33 -3.15 0.91
CA ASP A 69 19.56 -2.37 0.69
C ASP A 69 19.45 -0.93 1.22
N GLU A 70 18.23 -0.45 1.52
CA GLU A 70 18.00 0.87 2.13
C GLU A 70 18.11 0.84 3.66
N HIS A 71 18.15 -0.34 4.28
CA HIS A 71 18.18 -0.54 5.74
C HIS A 71 17.13 0.29 6.50
N PRO A 72 15.81 0.15 6.21
CA PRO A 72 14.78 0.93 6.86
C PRO A 72 14.49 0.44 8.28
N ASP A 73 14.06 1.36 9.15
CA ASP A 73 13.48 1.01 10.44
C ASP A 73 12.05 0.47 10.25
N ILE A 74 11.30 1.03 9.28
CA ILE A 74 9.92 0.65 8.97
C ILE A 74 9.76 0.49 7.45
N CYS A 75 9.09 -0.59 7.03
CA CYS A 75 8.62 -0.78 5.68
C CYS A 75 7.09 -0.83 5.65
N VAL A 76 6.49 -0.03 4.77
CA VAL A 76 5.05 0.02 4.54
C VAL A 76 4.76 -0.60 3.16
N VAL A 77 3.96 -1.66 3.15
CA VAL A 77 3.61 -2.40 1.93
C VAL A 77 2.14 -2.17 1.60
N LEU A 78 1.84 -1.56 0.45
CA LEU A 78 0.50 -1.43 -0.12
C LEU A 78 0.51 -1.93 -1.57
N ILE A 79 0.02 -3.15 -1.79
CA ILE A 79 0.05 -3.81 -3.10
C ILE A 79 -1.10 -4.81 -3.24
N GLY A 80 -1.51 -5.09 -4.48
CA GLY A 80 -2.42 -6.19 -4.81
C GLY A 80 -3.55 -5.81 -5.76
N VAL A 81 -3.96 -4.54 -5.82
CA VAL A 81 -5.11 -4.13 -6.64
C VAL A 81 -4.90 -4.41 -8.13
N ASN A 82 -3.65 -4.33 -8.61
CA ASN A 82 -3.31 -4.62 -10.00
C ASN A 82 -3.43 -6.10 -10.35
N ASP A 83 -3.20 -7.01 -9.40
CA ASP A 83 -3.32 -8.47 -9.63
C ASP A 83 -4.72 -8.81 -10.13
N VAL A 84 -5.75 -8.19 -9.54
CA VAL A 84 -7.14 -8.31 -10.00
C VAL A 84 -7.41 -7.45 -11.24
N LEU A 85 -7.01 -6.16 -11.25
CA LEU A 85 -7.32 -5.26 -12.38
C LEU A 85 -6.81 -5.81 -13.72
N ARG A 86 -5.61 -6.38 -13.77
CA ARG A 86 -4.99 -6.85 -15.01
C ARG A 86 -5.74 -8.02 -15.66
N LYS A 87 -6.44 -8.85 -14.88
CA LYS A 87 -7.35 -9.87 -15.43
C LYS A 87 -8.44 -9.23 -16.29
N TYR A 88 -9.03 -8.13 -15.82
CA TYR A 88 -10.19 -7.51 -16.45
C TYR A 88 -9.85 -6.46 -17.50
N ASP A 89 -8.70 -5.80 -17.39
CA ASP A 89 -8.27 -4.76 -18.33
C ASP A 89 -7.43 -5.33 -19.49
N ALA A 90 -6.67 -6.41 -19.24
CA ALA A 90 -5.68 -6.95 -20.18
C ALA A 90 -5.79 -8.47 -20.40
N GLY A 91 -6.77 -9.15 -19.80
CA GLY A 91 -6.93 -10.60 -19.93
C GLY A 91 -5.82 -11.43 -19.28
N ALA A 92 -5.07 -10.84 -18.34
CA ALA A 92 -4.01 -11.54 -17.64
C ALA A 92 -4.55 -12.71 -16.79
N ALA A 93 -3.77 -13.77 -16.66
CA ALA A 93 -4.10 -14.84 -15.71
C ALA A 93 -4.06 -14.29 -14.27
N LEU A 94 -5.07 -14.65 -13.47
CA LEU A 94 -5.12 -14.40 -12.04
C LEU A 94 -5.04 -15.75 -11.34
N ASP A 95 -3.87 -16.02 -10.79
CA ASP A 95 -3.58 -17.21 -10.00
C ASP A 95 -3.41 -16.77 -8.54
N PHE A 96 -4.42 -17.08 -7.72
CA PHE A 96 -4.44 -16.68 -6.32
C PHE A 96 -3.38 -17.39 -5.48
N ASP A 97 -2.98 -18.61 -5.84
CA ASP A 97 -1.95 -19.35 -5.12
C ASP A 97 -0.57 -18.72 -5.39
N ALA A 98 -0.32 -18.32 -6.63
CA ALA A 98 0.89 -17.58 -6.99
C ALA A 98 0.93 -16.21 -6.29
N VAL A 99 -0.19 -15.48 -6.25
CA VAL A 99 -0.28 -14.20 -5.53
C VAL A 99 -0.02 -14.39 -4.03
N ALA A 100 -0.60 -15.42 -3.41
CA ALA A 100 -0.39 -15.74 -2.01
C ALA A 100 1.10 -16.03 -1.72
N ALA A 101 1.71 -16.89 -2.52
CA ALA A 101 3.12 -17.25 -2.37
C ALA A 101 4.06 -16.04 -2.53
N SER A 102 3.86 -15.22 -3.56
CA SER A 102 4.65 -14.00 -3.75
C SER A 102 4.44 -12.97 -2.65
N TYR A 103 3.21 -12.82 -2.13
CA TYR A 103 2.93 -11.87 -1.03
C TYR A 103 3.60 -12.32 0.26
N GLU A 104 3.47 -13.61 0.60
CA GLU A 104 4.13 -14.20 1.76
C GLU A 104 5.65 -14.05 1.69
N ASP A 105 6.25 -14.36 0.53
CA ASP A 105 7.69 -14.20 0.32
C ASP A 105 8.13 -12.74 0.43
N ALA A 106 7.37 -11.80 -0.14
CA ALA A 106 7.68 -10.37 -0.02
C ALA A 106 7.68 -9.92 1.46
N LEU A 107 6.69 -10.33 2.25
CA LEU A 107 6.65 -9.98 3.68
C LEU A 107 7.81 -10.64 4.45
N LYS A 108 8.16 -11.90 4.15
CA LYS A 108 9.32 -12.59 4.74
C LYS A 108 10.62 -11.87 4.43
N GLN A 109 10.83 -11.45 3.19
CA GLN A 109 12.03 -10.70 2.79
C GLN A 109 12.14 -9.37 3.55
N VAL A 110 11.04 -8.64 3.73
CA VAL A 110 11.03 -7.41 4.55
C VAL A 110 11.36 -7.71 6.01
N LYS A 111 10.81 -8.78 6.58
CA LYS A 111 11.12 -9.17 7.97
C LYS A 111 12.58 -9.60 8.13
N ALA A 112 13.14 -10.27 7.12
CA ALA A 112 14.52 -10.73 7.13
C ALA A 112 15.55 -9.59 7.14
N CYS A 113 15.23 -8.41 6.58
CA CYS A 113 16.12 -7.24 6.64
C CYS A 113 16.03 -6.47 7.97
N GLY A 114 15.19 -6.90 8.91
CA GLY A 114 15.09 -6.35 10.27
C GLY A 114 14.11 -5.19 10.44
N ALA A 115 13.44 -4.74 9.37
CA ALA A 115 12.49 -3.65 9.42
C ALA A 115 11.18 -4.05 10.14
N LYS A 116 10.55 -3.09 10.83
CA LYS A 116 9.15 -3.23 11.24
C LYS A 116 8.25 -3.17 10.02
N LEU A 117 7.40 -4.17 9.87
CA LEU A 117 6.53 -4.32 8.70
C LEU A 117 5.12 -3.82 9.01
N ILE A 118 4.67 -2.82 8.25
CA ILE A 118 3.28 -2.38 8.22
C ILE A 118 2.66 -2.86 6.90
N ALA A 119 1.75 -3.83 6.99
CA ALA A 119 0.96 -4.27 5.85
C ALA A 119 -0.30 -3.41 5.73
N VAL A 120 -0.51 -2.82 4.56
CA VAL A 120 -1.69 -2.01 4.25
C VAL A 120 -2.50 -2.76 3.19
N GLU A 121 -3.74 -3.10 3.55
CA GLU A 121 -4.66 -3.80 2.66
C GLU A 121 -4.95 -2.97 1.40
N PRO A 122 -4.95 -3.56 0.20
CA PRO A 122 -5.45 -2.86 -0.99
C PRO A 122 -6.95 -2.65 -0.87
N PHE A 123 -7.49 -1.61 -1.52
CA PHE A 123 -8.93 -1.33 -1.53
C PHE A 123 -9.51 -1.21 -2.94
N LEU A 124 -10.81 -1.44 -3.08
CA LEU A 124 -11.56 -1.27 -4.32
C LEU A 124 -12.97 -0.75 -4.03
N LEU A 125 -13.22 0.53 -4.32
CA LEU A 125 -14.54 1.12 -4.08
C LEU A 125 -15.57 0.70 -5.13
N ASP A 126 -16.83 0.60 -4.71
CA ASP A 126 -17.96 0.27 -5.59
C ASP A 126 -18.31 1.42 -6.54
N VAL A 127 -17.64 1.44 -7.69
CA VAL A 127 -18.06 2.19 -8.87
C VAL A 127 -18.57 1.23 -9.95
N PRO A 128 -19.49 1.65 -10.85
CA PRO A 128 -20.11 0.75 -11.83
C PRO A 128 -19.11 -0.06 -12.66
N SER A 129 -17.97 0.53 -13.05
CA SER A 129 -16.93 -0.13 -13.84
C SER A 129 -16.11 -1.18 -13.06
N LYS A 130 -16.17 -1.16 -11.72
CA LYS A 130 -15.39 -2.04 -10.84
C LYS A 130 -16.22 -3.14 -10.16
N ARG A 131 -17.55 -3.07 -10.21
CA ARG A 131 -18.44 -4.11 -9.63
C ARG A 131 -18.08 -5.54 -10.01
N ARG A 132 -17.72 -5.75 -11.27
CA ARG A 132 -17.37 -7.08 -11.81
C ARG A 132 -16.07 -7.67 -11.21
N LEU A 133 -15.21 -6.83 -10.62
CA LEU A 133 -13.96 -7.25 -9.96
C LEU A 133 -14.18 -7.68 -8.51
N ARG A 134 -15.34 -7.35 -7.92
CA ARG A 134 -15.51 -7.39 -6.45
C ARG A 134 -15.32 -8.78 -5.86
N ALA A 135 -15.79 -9.83 -6.54
CA ALA A 135 -15.66 -11.21 -6.10
C ALA A 135 -14.18 -11.63 -6.02
N ASP A 136 -13.42 -11.43 -7.10
CA ASP A 136 -11.98 -11.74 -7.13
C ASP A 136 -11.20 -10.87 -6.13
N PHE A 137 -11.57 -9.60 -5.98
CA PHE A 137 -10.92 -8.69 -5.04
C PHE A 137 -11.18 -9.11 -3.58
N ASN A 138 -12.37 -9.61 -3.24
CA ASN A 138 -12.64 -10.15 -1.90
C ASN A 138 -11.72 -11.35 -1.60
N THR A 139 -11.52 -12.25 -2.58
CA THR A 139 -10.58 -13.36 -2.44
C THR A 139 -9.15 -12.87 -2.21
N LEU A 140 -8.70 -11.89 -3.00
CA LEU A 140 -7.38 -11.26 -2.82
C LEU A 140 -7.22 -10.67 -1.42
N VAL A 141 -8.19 -9.89 -0.95
CA VAL A 141 -8.17 -9.26 0.37
C VAL A 141 -8.12 -10.31 1.49
N HIS A 142 -8.87 -11.41 1.36
CA HIS A 142 -8.83 -12.50 2.32
C HIS A 142 -7.44 -13.15 2.41
N ILE A 143 -6.79 -13.38 1.27
CA ILE A 143 -5.41 -13.90 1.21
C ILE A 143 -4.44 -12.91 1.86
N ILE A 144 -4.47 -11.64 1.45
CA ILE A 144 -3.57 -10.61 1.96
C ILE A 144 -3.73 -10.43 3.47
N SER A 145 -4.95 -10.33 3.97
CA SER A 145 -5.22 -10.18 5.41
C SER A 145 -4.76 -11.39 6.22
N GLY A 146 -4.98 -12.61 5.73
CA GLY A 146 -4.54 -13.84 6.38
C GLY A 146 -3.02 -13.98 6.47
N ILE A 147 -2.30 -13.59 5.42
CA ILE A 147 -0.82 -13.59 5.41
C ILE A 147 -0.28 -12.43 6.25
N ALA A 148 -0.84 -11.23 6.10
CA ALA A 148 -0.43 -10.07 6.90
C ALA A 148 -0.59 -10.31 8.41
N GLY A 149 -1.65 -11.01 8.83
CA GLY A 149 -1.87 -11.40 10.22
C GLY A 149 -0.80 -12.33 10.81
N GLN A 150 -0.03 -13.03 9.98
CA GLN A 150 1.06 -13.91 10.40
C GLN A 150 2.41 -13.20 10.46
N TYR A 151 2.66 -12.25 9.56
CA TYR A 151 4.00 -11.68 9.34
C TYR A 151 4.15 -10.20 9.70
N ALA A 152 3.09 -9.40 9.60
CA ALA A 152 3.17 -7.96 9.79
C ALA A 152 3.25 -7.60 11.28
N ASP A 153 4.05 -6.59 11.62
CA ASP A 153 4.06 -6.02 12.97
C ASP A 153 2.84 -5.11 13.21
N ALA A 154 2.24 -4.58 12.13
CA ALA A 154 0.98 -3.86 12.17
C ALA A 154 0.21 -3.99 10.85
N TYR A 155 -1.11 -3.86 10.91
CA TYR A 155 -2.01 -4.00 9.77
C TYR A 155 -3.02 -2.84 9.67
N VAL A 156 -3.32 -2.41 8.43
CA VAL A 156 -4.33 -1.37 8.11
C VAL A 156 -5.36 -1.92 7.11
N PRO A 157 -6.62 -2.16 7.52
CA PRO A 157 -7.68 -2.72 6.66
C PRO A 157 -8.40 -1.64 5.84
N LEU A 158 -7.77 -1.17 4.75
CA LEU A 158 -8.32 -0.06 3.97
C LEU A 158 -9.64 -0.39 3.25
N ASP A 159 -9.85 -1.60 2.73
CA ASP A 159 -11.07 -1.93 1.97
C ASP A 159 -12.29 -1.86 2.90
N GLU A 160 -12.21 -2.45 4.09
CA GLU A 160 -13.26 -2.34 5.11
C GLU A 160 -13.51 -0.88 5.49
N MET A 161 -12.45 -0.12 5.79
CA MET A 161 -12.56 1.27 6.18
C MET A 161 -13.21 2.14 5.11
N PHE A 162 -12.79 2.00 3.85
CA PHE A 162 -13.34 2.76 2.73
C PHE A 162 -14.79 2.37 2.41
N ASN A 163 -15.14 1.08 2.52
CA ASN A 163 -16.53 0.63 2.39
C ASN A 163 -17.43 1.22 3.48
N GLY A 164 -16.92 1.44 4.70
CA GLY A 164 -17.66 2.11 5.77
C GLY A 164 -17.85 3.61 5.51
N VAL A 165 -16.76 4.37 5.28
CA VAL A 165 -16.85 5.84 5.17
C VAL A 165 -17.51 6.32 3.87
N SER A 166 -17.52 5.50 2.82
CA SER A 166 -18.14 5.85 1.54
C SER A 166 -19.68 5.82 1.56
N GLN A 167 -20.29 5.11 2.53
CA GLN A 167 -21.75 5.07 2.68
C GLN A 167 -22.36 6.44 3.01
N SER A 168 -21.62 7.29 3.72
CA SER A 168 -22.12 8.60 4.18
C SER A 168 -21.75 9.76 3.25
N VAL A 169 -20.57 9.72 2.62
CA VAL A 169 -20.02 10.83 1.82
C VAL A 169 -20.06 10.54 0.32
N GLY A 170 -20.32 9.29 -0.07
CA GLY A 170 -20.27 8.82 -1.45
C GLY A 170 -18.87 8.42 -1.90
N VAL A 171 -18.81 7.43 -2.79
CA VAL A 171 -17.56 6.84 -3.31
C VAL A 171 -16.67 7.86 -4.02
N ALA A 172 -17.25 8.75 -4.83
CA ALA A 172 -16.52 9.73 -5.63
C ALA A 172 -15.69 10.73 -4.79
N ALA A 173 -16.03 10.94 -3.52
CA ALA A 173 -15.23 11.75 -2.61
C ALA A 173 -13.87 11.11 -2.27
N TYR A 174 -13.75 9.79 -2.43
CA TYR A 174 -12.58 9.01 -2.07
C TYR A 174 -11.83 8.47 -3.29
N SER A 175 -12.55 8.06 -4.34
CA SER A 175 -11.94 7.71 -5.63
C SER A 175 -12.97 7.83 -6.75
N ALA A 176 -12.59 8.45 -7.86
CA ALA A 176 -13.46 8.58 -9.03
C ALA A 176 -13.55 7.28 -9.84
N ASP A 177 -12.45 6.50 -9.91
CA ASP A 177 -12.36 5.26 -10.69
C ASP A 177 -12.42 3.99 -9.81
N GLY A 178 -12.55 4.18 -8.50
CA GLY A 178 -12.63 3.13 -7.50
C GLY A 178 -11.29 2.58 -7.02
N VAL A 179 -10.17 3.09 -7.54
CA VAL A 179 -8.81 2.60 -7.28
C VAL A 179 -7.89 3.74 -6.82
N HIS A 180 -7.79 4.81 -7.58
CA HIS A 180 -6.85 5.89 -7.30
C HIS A 180 -7.46 6.88 -6.30
N PRO A 181 -6.80 7.10 -5.14
CA PRO A 181 -7.36 7.94 -4.09
C PRO A 181 -7.36 9.43 -4.46
N THR A 182 -8.42 10.13 -4.09
CA THR A 182 -8.42 11.60 -4.03
C THR A 182 -7.52 12.07 -2.88
N HIS A 183 -7.23 13.37 -2.81
CA HIS A 183 -6.52 13.95 -1.66
C HIS A 183 -7.18 13.61 -0.30
N ARG A 184 -8.53 13.52 -0.26
CA ARG A 184 -9.27 13.12 0.95
C ARG A 184 -8.96 11.67 1.35
N ALA A 185 -8.99 10.75 0.39
CA ALA A 185 -8.64 9.35 0.65
C ALA A 185 -7.16 9.20 1.01
N SER A 186 -6.25 9.87 0.30
CA SER A 186 -4.82 9.87 0.63
C SER A 186 -4.54 10.35 2.06
N ARG A 187 -5.27 11.37 2.53
CA ARG A 187 -5.20 11.81 3.93
C ARG A 187 -5.67 10.73 4.91
N LEU A 188 -6.75 10.02 4.61
CA LEU A 188 -7.21 8.92 5.47
C LEU A 188 -6.23 7.75 5.51
N ILE A 189 -5.63 7.40 4.36
CA ILE A 189 -4.58 6.37 4.28
C ILE A 189 -3.40 6.80 5.17
N ALA A 190 -2.91 8.03 4.99
CA ALA A 190 -1.84 8.59 5.79
C ALA A 190 -2.14 8.55 7.29
N ASP A 191 -3.32 9.03 7.71
CA ASP A 191 -3.71 9.08 9.12
C ASP A 191 -3.74 7.69 9.77
N ASN A 192 -4.15 6.65 9.03
CA ASN A 192 -4.20 5.30 9.59
C ASN A 192 -2.85 4.59 9.60
N ILE A 193 -1.98 4.85 8.63
CA ILE A 193 -0.58 4.37 8.67
C ILE A 193 0.17 5.06 9.82
N ILE A 194 -0.03 6.37 10.02
CA ILE A 194 0.58 7.11 11.14
C ILE A 194 0.25 6.45 12.48
N LYS A 195 -1.03 6.11 12.72
CA LYS A 195 -1.44 5.40 13.95
C LYS A 195 -0.64 4.12 14.19
N LYS A 196 -0.21 3.42 13.14
CA LYS A 196 0.61 2.21 13.24
C LYS A 196 2.08 2.52 13.47
N ILE A 197 2.62 3.53 12.79
CA ILE A 197 4.00 4.01 13.03
C ILE A 197 4.21 4.40 14.49
N LYS A 198 3.20 5.00 15.15
CA LYS A 198 3.25 5.35 16.57
C LYS A 198 3.54 4.18 17.52
N LEU A 199 3.32 2.94 17.09
CA LEU A 199 3.62 1.76 17.89
C LEU A 199 5.12 1.46 17.98
N PHE A 200 5.94 2.12 17.14
CA PHE A 200 7.38 1.89 17.01
C PHE A 200 8.22 3.15 17.32
N LEU A 201 7.56 4.24 17.75
CA LEU A 201 8.17 5.46 18.25
C LEU A 201 8.27 5.40 19.77
#